data_AF-A0A932G131-F1
#
_entry.id   AF-A0A932G131-F1
#
_cell.length_a   1.000
_cell.length_b   1.000
_cell.length_c   1.000
_cell.angle_alpha   90.00
_cell.angle_beta   90.00
_cell.angle_gamma   90.00
#
_symmetry.space_group_name_H-M   'P 1'
#
loop_
_entity.id
_entity.type
_entity.pdbx_description
1 polymer ?
#
loop_
_entity_poly.entity_id
_entity_poly.type
_entity_poly.pdbx_seq_one_letter_code
_entity_poly.pdbx_strand_id
1 'polypeptide(L)'
;MRGVALAVVAALVGCIGTDDGTVAIPVLDPLVFREDVQPILATRCGNPTCHGRADRPFSIYSAGAYRADPARTFLDEPLTPEELAQNYIGACGFALELESTSPSSCELLQKPLAIDAGGMGHLGGDVWIDERDREYRTVEAWVRAPLDPPEEARQ
;
A
#
# COMPACT_ATOMS: atom_id res chain seq x y z
N MET A 1 -66.33 32.67 2.32
CA MET A 1 -65.99 31.23 2.35
C MET A 1 -65.22 30.94 1.07
N ARG A 2 -63.88 31.05 1.12
CA ARG A 2 -62.90 29.94 1.25
C ARG A 2 -62.95 28.95 0.07
N GLY A 3 -61.95 29.03 -0.80
CA GLY A 3 -61.49 27.96 -1.67
C GLY A 3 -59.98 28.07 -1.79
N VAL A 4 -59.28 27.25 -1.02
CA VAL A 4 -57.83 27.27 -0.78
C VAL A 4 -57.10 26.63 -1.97
N ALA A 5 -56.07 27.32 -2.48
CA ALA A 5 -55.10 26.74 -3.40
C ALA A 5 -54.18 25.77 -2.64
N LEU A 6 -54.00 24.56 -3.15
CA LEU A 6 -53.00 23.62 -2.65
C LEU A 6 -52.19 23.08 -3.84
N ALA A 7 -51.06 23.72 -4.11
CA ALA A 7 -50.03 23.17 -4.98
C ALA A 7 -49.11 22.29 -4.13
N VAL A 8 -49.19 20.98 -4.30
CA VAL A 8 -48.26 20.02 -3.71
C VAL A 8 -47.05 19.93 -4.62
N VAL A 9 -45.97 20.60 -4.27
CA VAL A 9 -44.65 20.38 -4.88
C VAL A 9 -43.94 19.33 -4.04
N ALA A 10 -43.91 18.10 -4.53
CA ALA A 10 -43.09 17.03 -3.96
C ALA A 10 -41.65 17.21 -4.44
N ALA A 11 -40.81 17.86 -3.63
CA ALA A 11 -39.37 17.85 -3.82
C ALA A 11 -38.81 16.51 -3.29
N LEU A 12 -38.59 15.56 -4.18
CA LEU A 12 -37.81 14.36 -3.88
C LEU A 12 -36.34 14.79 -3.75
N VAL A 13 -35.91 15.08 -2.53
CA VAL A 13 -34.49 15.15 -2.18
C VAL A 13 -33.98 13.72 -2.17
N GLY A 14 -33.52 13.25 -3.33
CA GLY A 14 -32.75 12.02 -3.43
C GLY A 14 -31.34 12.30 -2.91
N CYS A 15 -31.00 11.74 -1.75
CA CYS A 15 -29.62 11.61 -1.33
C CYS A 15 -28.95 10.62 -2.30
N ILE A 16 -28.32 11.11 -3.37
CA ILE A 16 -27.29 10.34 -4.07
C ILE A 16 -26.17 10.20 -3.04
N GLY A 17 -26.07 9.01 -2.43
CA GLY A 17 -24.85 8.59 -1.77
C GLY A 17 -23.79 8.51 -2.86
N THR A 18 -22.88 9.48 -2.86
CA THR A 18 -21.61 9.35 -3.57
C THR A 18 -20.79 8.34 -2.77
N ASP A 19 -20.94 7.06 -3.11
CA ASP A 19 -19.87 6.11 -2.88
C ASP A 19 -18.73 6.59 -3.78
N ASP A 20 -17.76 7.31 -3.21
CA ASP A 20 -16.68 7.95 -3.98
C ASP A 20 -15.64 6.93 -4.49
N GLY A 21 -15.90 5.64 -4.24
CA GLY A 21 -15.06 4.54 -4.67
C GLY A 21 -13.66 4.56 -4.03
N THR A 22 -13.40 5.39 -3.02
CA THR A 22 -12.13 5.37 -2.32
C THR A 22 -12.08 4.22 -1.34
N VAL A 23 -11.18 3.28 -1.62
CA VAL A 23 -10.84 2.20 -0.68
C VAL A 23 -9.79 2.73 0.29
N ALA A 24 -10.08 2.63 1.59
CA ALA A 24 -9.15 3.04 2.63
C ALA A 24 -7.89 2.17 2.62
N ILE A 25 -6.72 2.82 2.71
CA ILE A 25 -5.45 2.11 2.85
C ILE A 25 -5.43 1.37 4.19
N PRO A 26 -5.06 0.07 4.22
CA PRO A 26 -4.98 -0.67 5.48
C PRO A 26 -3.95 -0.03 6.41
N VAL A 27 -4.32 0.08 7.69
CA VAL A 27 -3.37 0.46 8.74
C VAL A 27 -2.63 -0.81 9.15
N LEU A 28 -1.33 -0.89 8.87
CA LEU A 28 -0.48 -2.01 9.23
C LEU A 28 0.48 -1.60 10.35
N ASP A 29 1.17 -2.54 10.98
CA ASP A 29 2.08 -2.21 12.09
C ASP A 29 3.34 -1.47 11.58
N PRO A 30 3.56 -0.19 11.95
CA PRO A 30 4.71 0.59 11.48
C PRO A 30 6.04 0.18 12.15
N LEU A 31 6.00 -0.46 13.32
CA LEU A 31 7.19 -0.96 14.00
C LEU A 31 7.69 -2.24 13.31
N VAL A 32 6.79 -3.18 13.02
CA VAL A 32 7.10 -4.38 12.22
C VAL A 32 7.57 -3.97 10.83
N PHE A 33 6.92 -2.96 10.21
CA PHE A 33 7.39 -2.44 8.94
C PHE A 33 8.84 -1.98 9.01
N ARG A 34 9.18 -1.13 9.99
CA ARG A 34 10.51 -0.54 10.13
C ARG A 34 11.60 -1.58 10.37
N GLU A 35 11.33 -2.56 11.23
CA GLU A 35 12.35 -3.53 11.67
C GLU A 35 12.48 -4.73 10.72
N ASP A 36 11.38 -5.19 10.12
CA ASP A 36 11.35 -6.46 9.38
C ASP A 36 11.09 -6.29 7.89
N VAL A 37 10.15 -5.42 7.49
CA VAL A 37 9.71 -5.32 6.08
C VAL A 37 10.57 -4.34 5.28
N GLN A 38 10.87 -3.17 5.83
CA GLN A 38 11.67 -2.13 5.19
C GLN A 38 13.04 -2.66 4.71
N PRO A 39 13.81 -3.45 5.49
CA PRO A 39 15.07 -4.01 5.02
C PRO A 39 14.92 -4.94 3.80
N ILE A 40 13.83 -5.71 3.75
CA ILE A 40 13.52 -6.60 2.62
C ILE A 40 13.23 -5.77 1.37
N LEU A 41 12.31 -4.80 1.48
CA LEU A 41 11.94 -3.94 0.35
C LEU A 41 13.13 -3.12 -0.15
N ALA A 42 13.95 -2.58 0.75
CA ALA A 42 15.18 -1.87 0.41
C ALA A 42 16.14 -2.73 -0.42
N THR A 43 16.36 -3.98 0.01
CA THR A 43 17.34 -4.89 -0.61
C THR A 43 16.83 -5.48 -1.91
N ARG A 44 15.56 -5.88 -1.96
CA ARG A 44 14.98 -6.63 -3.08
C ARG A 44 14.32 -5.76 -4.13
N CYS A 45 13.68 -4.68 -3.70
CA CYS A 45 12.81 -3.88 -4.56
C CYS A 45 13.44 -2.51 -4.87
N GLY A 46 14.13 -1.90 -3.91
CA GLY A 46 14.68 -0.54 -3.96
C GLY A 46 15.79 -0.27 -4.97
N ASN A 47 16.00 -1.14 -5.96
CA ASN A 47 17.01 -0.92 -6.98
C ASN A 47 16.69 0.36 -7.78
N PRO A 48 17.71 1.17 -8.15
CA PRO A 48 17.55 2.43 -8.87
C PRO A 48 16.72 2.38 -10.16
N THR A 49 16.77 1.26 -10.87
CA THR A 49 16.12 1.13 -12.18
C THR A 49 14.63 0.80 -12.07
N CYS A 50 14.20 0.21 -10.96
CA CYS A 50 12.82 -0.25 -10.73
C CYS A 50 12.11 0.65 -9.72
N HIS A 51 12.43 0.55 -8.42
CA HIS A 51 11.69 1.25 -7.35
C HIS A 51 12.53 2.27 -6.56
N GLY A 52 13.81 2.47 -6.87
CA GLY A 52 14.63 3.41 -6.10
C GLY A 52 14.32 4.89 -6.33
N ARG A 53 13.81 5.25 -7.52
CA ARG A 53 13.63 6.67 -7.90
C ARG A 53 12.30 7.23 -7.43
N ALA A 54 12.31 8.45 -6.90
CA ALA A 54 11.14 9.18 -6.40
C ALA A 54 10.02 9.44 -7.44
N ASP A 55 10.29 9.27 -8.74
CA ASP A 55 9.27 9.41 -9.81
C ASP A 55 8.49 8.11 -10.07
N ARG A 56 8.77 7.04 -9.31
CA ARG A 56 8.09 5.75 -9.43
C ARG A 56 6.86 5.71 -8.53
N PRO A 57 5.71 5.16 -9.02
CA PRO A 57 4.50 5.02 -8.20
C PRO A 57 4.73 4.26 -6.89
N PHE A 58 5.58 3.22 -6.93
CA PHE A 58 6.10 2.57 -5.75
C PHE A 58 7.59 2.90 -5.62
N SER A 59 7.91 3.92 -4.84
CA SER A 59 9.29 4.32 -4.54
C SER A 59 9.71 3.73 -3.20
N ILE A 60 10.87 3.06 -3.15
CA ILE A 60 11.49 2.51 -1.96
C ILE A 60 12.88 3.13 -1.78
N TYR A 61 12.98 4.03 -0.80
CA TYR A 61 14.25 4.64 -0.42
C TYR A 61 15.06 3.71 0.47
N SER A 62 16.38 3.77 0.37
CA SER A 62 17.28 2.99 1.23
C SER A 62 18.64 3.67 1.42
N ALA A 63 19.31 3.32 2.52
CA ALA A 63 20.71 3.68 2.74
C ALA A 63 21.58 3.13 1.60
N GLY A 64 22.51 3.94 1.10
CA GLY A 64 23.38 3.57 -0.01
C GLY A 64 22.71 3.57 -1.39
N ALA A 65 21.44 3.99 -1.49
CA ALA A 65 20.70 4.05 -2.75
C ALA A 65 20.06 5.42 -2.97
N TYR A 66 18.99 5.48 -3.76
CA TYR A 66 18.24 6.70 -4.02
C TYR A 66 17.43 7.11 -2.78
N ARG A 67 17.28 8.43 -2.63
CA ARG A 67 16.60 9.09 -1.52
C ARG A 67 15.40 9.89 -2.03
N ALA A 68 14.59 10.41 -1.11
CA ALA A 68 13.45 11.25 -1.48
C ALA A 68 13.90 12.54 -2.18
N ASP A 69 15.00 13.14 -1.73
CA ASP A 69 15.68 14.20 -2.47
C ASP A 69 16.51 13.58 -3.61
N PRO A 70 16.17 13.83 -4.89
CA PRO A 70 16.91 13.27 -6.02
C PRO A 70 18.35 13.79 -6.13
N ALA A 71 18.69 14.89 -5.45
CA ALA A 71 20.08 15.34 -5.33
C ALA A 71 20.91 14.48 -4.36
N ARG A 72 20.25 13.69 -3.50
CA ARG A 72 20.88 12.76 -2.56
C ARG A 72 20.74 11.35 -3.09
N THR A 73 21.82 10.78 -3.60
CA THR A 73 21.84 9.38 -4.07
C THR A 73 23.12 8.71 -3.62
N PHE A 74 23.04 7.40 -3.37
CA PHE A 74 24.17 6.55 -2.98
C PHE A 74 24.86 6.96 -1.67
N LEU A 75 24.11 7.59 -0.76
CA LEU A 75 24.60 7.96 0.58
C LEU A 75 24.25 6.86 1.59
N ASP A 76 25.27 6.26 2.18
CA ASP A 76 25.14 5.25 3.25
C ASP A 76 24.87 5.92 4.60
N GLU A 77 23.70 6.54 4.70
CA GLU A 77 23.18 7.17 5.92
C GLU A 77 21.80 6.60 6.23
N PRO A 78 21.39 6.54 7.51
CA PRO A 78 20.03 6.13 7.87
C PRO A 78 18.95 6.91 7.10
N LEU A 79 17.83 6.25 6.83
CA LEU A 79 16.65 6.94 6.29
C LEU A 79 16.18 8.02 7.26
N THR A 80 15.69 9.13 6.72
CA THR A 80 14.97 10.09 7.55
C THR A 80 13.62 9.50 7.98
N PRO A 81 13.01 10.01 9.06
CA PRO A 81 11.66 9.60 9.45
C PRO A 81 10.63 9.76 8.31
N GLU A 82 10.77 10.81 7.50
CA GLU A 82 9.88 11.10 6.37
C GLU A 82 10.06 10.06 5.25
N GLU A 83 11.29 9.69 4.90
CA GLU A 83 11.53 8.66 3.88
C GLU A 83 11.00 7.29 4.32
N LEU A 84 11.20 6.94 5.59
CA LEU A 84 10.67 5.71 6.14
C LEU A 84 9.13 5.72 6.14
N ALA A 85 8.51 6.86 6.49
CA ALA A 85 7.06 7.03 6.44
C ALA A 85 6.52 6.93 5.00
N GLN A 86 7.24 7.47 4.01
CA GLN A 86 6.87 7.34 2.60
C GLN A 86 6.93 5.89 2.12
N ASN A 87 8.00 5.16 2.44
CA ASN A 87 8.10 3.74 2.13
C ASN A 87 6.95 2.94 2.77
N TYR A 88 6.63 3.24 4.03
CA TYR A 88 5.52 2.61 4.77
C TYR A 88 4.17 2.87 4.08
N ILE A 89 3.83 4.13 3.80
CA ILE A 89 2.55 4.50 3.16
C ILE A 89 2.44 3.84 1.78
N GLY A 90 3.52 3.88 1.00
CA GLY A 90 3.58 3.21 -0.30
C GLY A 90 3.32 1.71 -0.16
N ALA A 91 4.00 1.03 0.77
CA ALA A 91 3.83 -0.40 0.97
C ALA A 91 2.39 -0.76 1.40
N CYS A 92 1.77 0.02 2.29
CA CYS A 92 0.37 -0.18 2.66
C CYS A 92 -0.57 0.00 1.45
N GLY A 93 -0.30 0.96 0.57
CA GLY A 93 -1.07 1.18 -0.66
C GLY A 93 -1.01 0.01 -1.66
N PHE A 94 0.08 -0.77 -1.68
CA PHE A 94 0.18 -2.00 -2.49
C PHE A 94 -0.27 -3.27 -1.75
N ALA A 95 -0.62 -3.14 -0.46
CA ALA A 95 -1.24 -4.20 0.34
C ALA A 95 -2.78 -4.18 0.29
N LEU A 96 -3.37 -3.29 -0.53
CA LEU A 96 -4.75 -2.80 -0.43
C LEU A 96 -5.87 -3.80 -0.72
N GLU A 97 -5.59 -5.06 -1.05
CA GLU A 97 -6.66 -5.96 -1.49
C GLU A 97 -6.71 -7.28 -0.72
N LEU A 98 -6.24 -7.34 0.52
CA LEU A 98 -6.55 -8.48 1.38
C LEU A 98 -8.04 -8.45 1.75
N GLU A 99 -8.93 -8.80 0.80
CA GLU A 99 -10.15 -9.49 1.17
C GLU A 99 -9.72 -10.65 2.05
N SER A 100 -10.30 -10.69 3.26
CA SER A 100 -9.88 -11.42 4.46
C SER A 100 -9.49 -12.91 4.34
N THR A 101 -9.49 -13.50 3.15
CA THR A 101 -9.19 -14.92 2.93
C THR A 101 -8.28 -15.24 1.75
N SER A 102 -7.86 -14.29 0.90
CA SER A 102 -6.94 -14.59 -0.21
C SER A 102 -5.76 -13.62 -0.32
N PRO A 103 -4.50 -14.09 -0.26
CA PRO A 103 -3.33 -13.28 -0.62
C PRO A 103 -3.26 -12.98 -2.13
N SER A 104 -4.14 -13.61 -2.93
CA SER A 104 -4.14 -13.55 -4.40
C SER A 104 -4.59 -12.21 -5.00
N SER A 105 -4.68 -11.16 -4.19
CA SER A 105 -5.03 -9.80 -4.57
C SER A 105 -4.03 -8.77 -4.00
N CYS A 106 -3.15 -9.19 -3.10
CA CYS A 106 -2.11 -8.32 -2.56
C CYS A 106 -0.97 -8.13 -3.58
N GLU A 107 -0.97 -7.01 -4.31
CA GLU A 107 0.07 -6.73 -5.31
C GLU A 107 1.49 -6.72 -4.72
N LEU A 108 1.64 -6.29 -3.46
CA LEU A 108 2.93 -6.31 -2.74
C LEU A 108 3.51 -7.73 -2.60
N LEU A 109 2.66 -8.76 -2.56
CA LEU A 109 3.08 -10.16 -2.51
C LEU A 109 3.14 -10.81 -3.90
N GLN A 110 2.15 -10.52 -4.76
CA GLN A 110 1.99 -11.25 -6.01
C GLN A 110 2.89 -10.79 -7.15
N LYS A 111 3.20 -9.49 -7.25
CA LYS A 111 4.12 -9.00 -8.29
C LYS A 111 5.50 -9.66 -8.13
N PRO A 112 6.15 -9.62 -6.96
CA PRO A 112 7.48 -10.23 -6.77
C PRO A 112 7.51 -11.77 -6.76
N LEU A 113 6.36 -12.45 -6.64
CA LEU A 113 6.28 -13.91 -6.62
C LEU A 113 6.32 -14.50 -8.04
N ALA A 114 6.98 -15.64 -8.20
CA ALA A 114 7.00 -16.38 -9.45
C ALA A 114 5.60 -16.77 -9.94
N ILE A 115 5.38 -16.72 -11.25
CA ILE A 115 4.10 -17.08 -11.88
C ILE A 115 3.72 -18.54 -11.55
N ASP A 116 4.69 -19.46 -11.58
CA ASP A 116 4.46 -20.87 -11.26
C ASP A 116 4.04 -21.11 -9.80
N ALA A 117 4.26 -20.13 -8.91
CA ALA A 117 3.84 -20.13 -7.52
C ALA A 117 2.56 -19.30 -7.28
N GLY A 118 1.88 -18.82 -8.34
CA GLY A 118 0.65 -18.03 -8.23
C GLY A 118 0.86 -16.51 -8.24
N GLY A 119 2.08 -16.04 -8.58
CA GLY A 119 2.36 -14.64 -8.79
C GLY A 119 1.81 -14.07 -10.11
N MET A 120 1.92 -12.75 -10.27
CA MET A 120 1.40 -12.03 -11.44
C MET A 120 2.46 -11.75 -12.52
N GLY A 121 3.71 -12.06 -12.24
CA GLY A 121 4.84 -11.67 -13.07
C GLY A 121 5.21 -10.20 -12.88
N HIS A 122 6.52 -9.94 -12.94
CA HIS A 122 7.08 -8.62 -12.69
C HIS A 122 8.22 -8.34 -13.66
N LEU A 123 8.31 -7.09 -14.13
CA LEU A 123 9.34 -6.69 -15.10
C LEU A 123 10.76 -6.92 -14.54
N GLY A 124 10.94 -6.79 -13.23
CA GLY A 124 12.21 -7.06 -12.54
C GLY A 124 12.56 -8.55 -12.40
N GLY A 125 11.69 -9.45 -12.87
CA GLY A 125 11.77 -10.88 -12.62
C GLY A 125 11.21 -11.28 -11.25
N ASP A 126 11.34 -12.57 -10.95
CA ASP A 126 10.87 -13.14 -9.69
C ASP A 126 11.84 -12.78 -8.56
N VAL A 127 11.33 -12.16 -7.51
CA VAL A 127 12.07 -11.93 -6.26
C VAL A 127 11.97 -13.17 -5.38
N TRP A 128 10.81 -13.82 -5.35
CA TRP A 128 10.54 -15.03 -4.59
C TRP A 128 10.07 -16.15 -5.51
N ILE A 129 10.68 -17.33 -5.39
CA ILE A 129 10.35 -18.49 -6.21
C ILE A 129 9.06 -19.19 -5.73
N ASP A 130 8.83 -19.21 -4.41
CA ASP A 130 7.60 -19.72 -3.82
C ASP A 130 7.27 -19.02 -2.49
N GLU A 131 6.07 -19.27 -1.96
CA GLU A 131 5.56 -18.70 -0.70
C GLU A 131 6.26 -19.26 0.57
N ARG A 132 7.24 -20.16 0.41
CA ARG A 132 8.04 -20.68 1.53
C ARG A 132 9.27 -19.85 1.80
N ASP A 133 9.61 -18.92 0.90
CA ASP A 133 10.69 -17.95 1.11
C ASP A 133 10.47 -17.21 2.44
N ARG A 134 11.55 -17.08 3.22
CA ARG A 134 11.48 -16.46 4.54
C ARG A 134 11.06 -15.01 4.44
N GLU A 135 11.58 -14.28 3.46
CA GLU A 135 11.28 -12.86 3.25
C GLU A 135 9.84 -12.69 2.77
N TYR A 136 9.37 -13.57 1.86
CA TYR A 136 7.95 -13.61 1.47
C TYR A 136 7.05 -13.72 2.70
N ARG A 137 7.31 -14.70 3.58
CA ARG A 137 6.51 -14.93 4.79
C ARG A 137 6.56 -13.79 5.78
N THR A 138 7.68 -13.09 5.89
CA THR A 138 7.80 -11.88 6.71
C THR A 138 6.86 -10.78 6.21
N VAL A 139 6.86 -10.51 4.90
CA VAL A 139 5.96 -9.52 4.30
C VAL A 139 4.50 -9.98 4.41
N GLU A 140 4.24 -11.26 4.16
CA GLU A 140 2.89 -11.85 4.26
C GLU A 140 2.32 -11.71 5.67
N ALA A 141 3.12 -12.04 6.70
CA ALA A 141 2.69 -11.92 8.09
C ALA A 141 2.33 -10.48 8.46
N TRP A 142 3.10 -9.50 7.97
CA TRP A 142 2.84 -8.08 8.19
C TRP A 142 1.53 -7.63 7.53
N VAL A 143 1.30 -7.97 6.26
CA VAL A 143 0.07 -7.55 5.56
C VAL A 143 -1.19 -8.24 6.10
N ARG A 144 -1.07 -9.46 6.65
CA ARG A 144 -2.20 -10.21 7.24
C ARG A 144 -2.59 -9.79 8.65
N ALA A 145 -1.81 -8.91 9.29
CA ALA A 145 -2.07 -8.43 10.64
C ALA A 145 -2.39 -6.91 10.64
N PRO A 146 -3.46 -6.47 9.95
CA PRO A 146 -3.85 -5.07 10.00
C PRO A 146 -4.20 -4.68 11.43
N LEU A 147 -3.79 -3.47 11.79
CA LEU A 147 -4.23 -2.82 13.01
C LEU A 147 -5.66 -2.32 12.81
N ASP A 148 -6.45 -2.40 13.88
CA ASP A 148 -7.73 -1.71 13.90
C ASP A 148 -7.51 -0.21 13.67
N PRO A 149 -8.19 0.42 12.69
CA PRO A 149 -8.14 1.85 12.58
C PRO A 149 -8.73 2.46 13.87
N PRO A 150 -8.15 3.56 14.39
CA PRO A 150 -8.70 4.24 15.56
C PRO A 150 -10.16 4.60 15.33
N GLU A 151 -10.98 4.55 16.37
CA GLU A 151 -12.45 4.74 16.29
C GLU A 151 -12.86 6.04 15.60
N GLU A 152 -12.02 7.07 15.68
CA GLU A 152 -12.19 8.39 15.05
C GLU A 152 -12.10 8.34 13.51
N ALA A 153 -11.42 7.34 12.94
CA ALA A 153 -11.29 7.13 11.50
C ALA A 153 -12.43 6.27 10.91
N ARG A 154 -13.42 5.86 11.72
CA ARG A 154 -14.57 5.04 11.32
C ARG A 154 -15.87 5.83 11.12
N GLN A 155 -15.84 7.16 11.28
CA GLN A 155 -16.98 8.09 11.16
C GLN A 155 -16.83 9.02 9.96
#